data_AF-A0A7J4EDV4-F1
#
_entry.id   AF-A0A7J4EDV4-F1
#
_cell.length_a   1.000
_cell.length_b   1.000
_cell.length_c   1.000
_cell.angle_alpha   90.00
_cell.angle_beta   90.00
_cell.angle_gamma   90.00
#
_symmetry.space_group_name_H-M   'P 1'
#
loop_
_entity.id
_entity.type
_entity.pdbx_description
1 polymer ?
#
loop_
_entity_poly.entity_id
_entity_poly.type
_entity_poly.pdbx_seq_one_letter_code
_entity_poly.pdbx_strand_id
1 'polypeptide(L)'
;MAELRLKISEELEEEIEKLPADKSKFALEAIEERLTELKLERSKAFRKLLLSVFNRMTENSKLSDEDCLRLGREVNEDLARRYGLVK
;
A
#
# COMPACT_ATOMS: atom_id res chain seq x y z
N MET A 1 -5.69 -2.44 29.72
CA MET A 1 -5.13 -3.17 28.56
C MET A 1 -6.24 -4.00 27.96
N ALA A 2 -6.38 -4.00 26.63
CA ALA A 2 -7.37 -4.83 25.95
C ALA A 2 -6.65 -6.02 25.31
N GLU A 3 -7.17 -7.22 25.50
CA GLU A 3 -6.67 -8.42 24.84
C GLU A 3 -7.44 -8.65 23.54
N LEU A 4 -6.70 -8.79 22.43
CA LEU A 4 -7.23 -9.10 21.11
C LEU A 4 -6.87 -10.54 20.77
N ARG A 5 -7.86 -11.34 20.38
CA ARG A 5 -7.65 -12.69 19.84
C ARG A 5 -7.80 -12.62 18.32
N LEU A 6 -6.73 -12.97 17.62
CA LEU A 6 -6.67 -12.97 16.16
C LEU A 6 -6.63 -14.40 15.66
N LYS A 7 -7.29 -14.66 14.53
CA LYS A 7 -7.16 -15.93 13.82
C LYS A 7 -6.21 -15.70 12.64
N ILE A 8 -5.14 -16.47 12.58
CA ILE A 8 -4.14 -16.44 11.51
C ILE A 8 -4.14 -17.78 10.77
N SER A 9 -3.44 -17.86 9.64
CA SER A 9 -3.23 -19.12 8.93
C SER A 9 -2.24 -20.02 9.69
N GLU A 10 -2.37 -21.33 9.53
CA GLU A 10 -1.48 -22.32 10.14
C GLU A 10 -0.02 -22.11 9.71
N GLU A 11 0.21 -21.79 8.44
CA GLU A 11 1.55 -21.47 7.91
C GLU A 11 2.18 -20.27 8.65
N LEU A 12 1.41 -19.20 8.87
CA LEU A 12 1.90 -18.02 9.57
C LEU A 12 2.12 -18.29 11.06
N GLU A 13 1.29 -19.14 11.66
CA GLU A 13 1.46 -19.57 13.05
C GLU A 13 2.78 -20.32 13.24
N GLU A 14 3.12 -21.25 12.34
CA GLU A 14 4.39 -21.96 12.37
C GLU A 14 5.61 -21.05 12.19
N GLU A 15 5.50 -20.02 11.33
CA GLU A 15 6.58 -19.04 11.13
C GLU A 15 6.79 -18.20 12.39
N ILE A 16 5.71 -17.72 13.01
CA ILE A 16 5.77 -16.88 14.22
C ILE A 16 6.30 -17.67 15.42
N GLU A 17 5.94 -18.94 15.55
CA GLU A 17 6.44 -19.82 16.61
C GLU A 17 7.97 -20.00 16.55
N LYS A 18 8.56 -19.96 15.34
CA LYS A 18 10.01 -20.10 15.14
C LYS A 18 10.78 -18.81 15.43
N LEU A 19 10.11 -17.67 15.61
CA LEU A 19 10.79 -16.40 15.86
C LEU A 19 11.28 -16.33 17.32
N PRO A 20 12.56 -15.99 17.55
CA PRO A 20 13.10 -15.75 18.89
C PRO A 20 12.74 -14.33 19.38
N ALA A 21 11.46 -13.97 19.32
CA ALA A 21 10.95 -12.65 19.67
C ALA A 21 9.65 -12.75 20.50
N ASP A 22 9.34 -11.68 21.25
CA ASP A 22 8.02 -11.55 21.87
C ASP A 22 6.96 -11.39 20.77
N LYS A 23 6.12 -12.42 20.62
CA LYS A 23 5.08 -12.51 19.60
C LYS A 23 4.06 -11.37 19.71
N SER A 24 3.73 -10.95 20.93
CA SER A 24 2.78 -9.86 21.15
C SER A 24 3.36 -8.52 20.72
N LYS A 25 4.64 -8.30 21.06
CA LYS A 25 5.36 -7.10 20.63
C LYS A 25 5.53 -7.07 19.10
N PHE A 26 5.94 -8.18 18.51
CA PHE A 26 6.08 -8.33 17.06
C PHE A 26 4.74 -8.06 16.34
N ALA A 27 3.65 -8.65 16.82
CA ALA A 27 2.32 -8.43 16.24
C ALA A 27 1.90 -6.96 16.32
N LEU A 28 2.20 -6.27 17.43
CA LEU A 28 1.90 -4.85 17.58
C LEU A 28 2.71 -3.99 16.61
N GLU A 29 4.01 -4.24 16.48
CA GLU A 29 4.89 -3.53 15.54
C GLU A 29 4.41 -3.70 14.10
N ALA A 30 4.06 -4.93 13.69
CA ALA A 30 3.53 -5.21 12.36
C ALA A 30 2.19 -4.48 12.09
N ILE A 31 1.31 -4.42 13.10
CA ILE A 31 0.05 -3.67 13.00
C ILE A 31 0.30 -2.17 12.87
N GLU A 32 1.23 -1.61 13.64
CA GLU A 32 1.60 -0.19 13.58
C GLU A 32 2.24 0.19 12.24
N GLU A 33 3.13 -0.65 11.72
CA GLU A 33 3.74 -0.49 10.40
C GLU A 33 2.67 -0.49 9.31
N ARG A 34 1.78 -1.48 9.33
CA ARG A 34 0.69 -1.57 8.34
C ARG A 34 -0.28 -0.40 8.43
N LEU A 35 -0.60 0.07 9.63
CA LEU A 35 -1.41 1.27 9.84
C LEU A 35 -0.72 2.52 9.28
N THR A 36 0.59 2.61 9.42
CA THR A 36 1.40 3.72 8.90
C THR A 36 1.41 3.71 7.38
N GLU A 37 1.61 2.55 6.75
CA GLU A 37 1.49 2.37 5.29
C GLU A 37 0.11 2.78 4.79
N LEU A 38 -0.96 2.29 5.43
CA LEU A 38 -2.33 2.64 5.05
C LEU A 38 -2.60 4.15 5.19
N LYS A 39 -2.04 4.80 6.21
CA LYS A 39 -2.10 6.26 6.36
C LYS A 39 -1.31 6.97 5.26
N LEU A 40 -0.16 6.44 4.84
CA LEU A 40 0.65 6.98 3.75
C LEU A 40 -0.05 6.82 2.38
N GLU A 41 -0.62 5.65 2.07
CA GLU A 41 -1.44 5.41 0.88
C GLU A 41 -2.67 6.35 0.84
N ARG A 42 -3.27 6.62 2.00
CA ARG A 42 -4.37 7.57 2.15
C ARG A 42 -3.90 9.02 2.20
N SER A 43 -2.61 9.28 2.39
CA SER A 43 -2.08 10.63 2.59
C SER A 43 -2.10 11.41 1.30
N LYS A 44 -2.86 12.51 1.30
CA LYS A 44 -2.86 13.53 0.24
C LYS A 44 -1.45 14.09 -0.01
N ALA A 45 -0.59 14.13 1.01
CA ALA A 45 0.78 14.61 0.88
C ALA A 45 1.67 13.63 0.08
N PHE A 46 1.52 12.32 0.31
CA PHE A 46 2.24 11.30 -0.46
C PHE A 46 1.80 11.28 -1.94
N ARG A 47 0.49 11.38 -2.19
CA ARG A 47 -0.02 11.50 -3.58
C ARG A 47 0.50 12.74 -4.28
N LYS A 48 0.57 13.88 -3.59
CA LYS A 48 1.19 15.11 -4.12
C LYS A 48 2.68 14.92 -4.42
N LEU A 49 3.41 14.22 -3.56
CA LEU A 49 4.83 13.92 -3.77
C LEU A 49 5.02 13.04 -5.01
N LEU A 50 4.25 11.96 -5.15
CA LEU A 50 4.26 11.09 -6.34
C LEU A 50 3.95 11.88 -7.61
N LEU A 51 2.89 12.70 -7.61
CA LEU A 51 2.57 13.59 -8.72
C LEU A 51 3.73 14.52 -9.08
N SER A 52 4.43 15.09 -8.08
CA SER A 52 5.58 15.96 -8.33
C SER A 52 6.77 15.21 -8.94
N VAL A 53 7.00 13.96 -8.54
CA VAL A 53 8.04 13.10 -9.10
C VAL A 53 7.69 12.70 -10.52
N PHE A 54 6.44 12.28 -10.78
CA PHE A 54 5.99 11.97 -12.13
C PHE A 54 6.08 13.17 -13.05
N ASN A 55 5.65 14.36 -12.61
CA ASN A 55 5.77 15.58 -13.40
C ASN A 55 7.23 15.92 -13.75
N ARG A 56 8.18 15.69 -12.84
CA ARG A 56 9.62 15.85 -13.12
C ARG A 56 10.14 14.80 -14.11
N MET A 57 9.69 13.54 -13.98
CA MET A 57 10.07 12.48 -14.91
C MET A 57 9.51 12.73 -16.31
N THR A 58 8.36 13.40 -16.42
CA THR A 58 7.72 13.73 -17.69
C THR A 58 8.05 15.13 -18.22
N GLU A 59 8.88 15.91 -17.51
CA GLU A 59 9.19 17.31 -17.84
C GLU A 59 9.89 17.47 -19.20
N ASN A 60 10.54 16.41 -19.69
CA ASN A 60 11.13 16.30 -21.03
C ASN A 60 10.52 15.18 -21.88
N SER A 61 9.30 14.77 -21.53
CA SER A 61 8.60 13.71 -22.23
C SER A 61 8.12 14.17 -23.62
N LYS A 62 8.15 13.25 -24.59
CA LYS A 62 7.50 13.45 -25.90
C LYS A 62 6.04 13.00 -25.92
N LEU A 63 5.50 12.59 -24.77
CA LEU A 63 4.12 12.12 -24.65
C LEU A 63 3.17 13.29 -24.91
N SER A 64 2.15 13.01 -25.72
CA SER A 64 1.05 13.95 -25.97
C SER A 64 0.07 13.97 -24.80
N ASP A 65 -0.81 14.96 -24.75
CA ASP A 65 -1.90 15.02 -23.77
C ASP A 65 -2.83 13.80 -23.85
N GLU A 66 -3.04 13.26 -25.06
CA GLU A 66 -3.81 12.03 -25.27
C GLU A 66 -3.12 10.81 -24.66
N ASP A 67 -1.80 10.70 -24.78
CA ASP A 67 -1.03 9.62 -24.16
C ASP A 67 -1.11 9.69 -22.63
N CYS A 68 -0.99 10.88 -22.06
CA CYS A 68 -1.13 11.12 -20.63
C CYS A 68 -2.53 10.72 -20.12
N LEU A 69 -3.58 11.09 -20.86
CA LEU A 69 -4.96 10.72 -20.52
C LEU A 69 -5.19 9.21 -20.62
N ARG A 70 -4.63 8.55 -21.63
CA ARG A 70 -4.71 7.10 -21.80
C ARG A 70 -4.04 6.37 -20.64
N LEU A 71 -2.80 6.75 -20.31
CA LEU A 71 -2.04 6.19 -19.18
C LEU A 71 -2.79 6.40 -17.85
N GLY A 72 -3.40 7.58 -17.66
CA GLY A 72 -4.21 7.86 -16.47
C GLY A 72 -5.43 6.93 -16.34
N ARG A 73 -6.08 6.56 -17.44
CA ARG A 73 -7.19 5.59 -17.44
C ARG A 73 -6.70 4.17 -17.13
N GLU A 74 -5.61 3.74 -17.77
CA GLU A 74 -5.01 2.41 -17.54
C GLU A 74 -4.63 2.22 -16.06
N VAL A 75 -3.95 3.21 -15.45
CA VAL A 75 -3.61 3.17 -14.03
C VAL A 75 -4.85 3.12 -13.12
N ASN A 76 -5.87 3.91 -13.44
CA ASN A 76 -7.12 3.91 -12.66
C ASN A 76 -7.86 2.58 -12.73
N GLU A 77 -7.90 1.95 -13.91
CA GLU A 77 -8.51 0.62 -14.08
C GLU A 77 -7.76 -0.46 -13.31
N ASP A 78 -6.42 -0.44 -13.37
CA ASP A 78 -5.59 -1.41 -12.64
C ASP A 78 -5.72 -1.24 -11.12
N LEU A 79 -5.76 0.00 -10.63
CA LEU A 79 -6.05 0.27 -9.22
C LEU A 79 -7.45 -0.22 -8.85
N ALA A 80 -8.46 0.06 -9.67
CA ALA A 80 -9.82 -0.35 -9.40
C ALA A 80 -9.97 -1.88 -9.36
N ARG A 81 -9.26 -2.63 -10.23
CA ARG A 81 -9.18 -4.10 -10.17
C ARG A 81 -8.48 -4.57 -8.90
N ARG A 82 -7.32 -4.00 -8.58
CA ARG A 82 -6.51 -4.40 -7.42
C ARG A 82 -7.24 -4.23 -6.08
N TYR A 83 -8.10 -3.22 -5.99
CA TYR A 83 -8.92 -2.94 -4.80
C TYR A 83 -10.37 -3.47 -4.90
N GLY A 84 -10.71 -4.26 -5.93
CA GLY A 84 -12.04 -4.85 -6.08
C GLY A 84 -13.18 -3.84 -6.25
N LEU A 85 -12.88 -2.67 -6.81
CA LEU A 85 -13.83 -1.58 -7.04
C LEU A 85 -14.58 -1.71 -8.38
N VAL A 86 -14.21 -2.68 -9.21
CA VAL A 86 -14.90 -3.07 -10.44
C VAL A 86 -15.41 -4.50 -10.28
N LYS A 87 -16.69 -4.72 -10.57
CA LYS A 87 -17.34 -6.05 -10.53
C LYS A 87 -16.94 -6.91 -11.72
#